data_AF-G3EKT3-F1
#
_entry.id   AF-G3EKT3-F1
#
_cell.length_a   1.000
_cell.length_b   1.000
_cell.length_c   1.000
_cell.angle_alpha   90.00
_cell.angle_beta   90.00
_cell.angle_gamma   90.00
#
_symmetry.space_group_name_H-M   'P 1'
#
loop_
_entity.id
_entity.type
_entity.pdbx_description
1 polymer ?
#
loop_
_entity_poly.entity_id
_entity_poly.type
_entity_poly.pdbx_seq_one_letter_code
_entity_poly.pdbx_strand_id
1 'polypeptide(L)'
;TVAIEGNTLTLSEIRHIIETRYAVPGKSLVEQNEVIGMHAAMKYVNATLVSRIGSVTISDILEIHRRVLGYVDPVEAGRFRTSQVFVGHHIPPHPQDVEKQIQEFVQWINSEDAMSLHPVEFAALAHYKLVYIHPFVDGNGRTSRLLMNLILMQAGYPPITIRKEQRAEYYHALEVA
;
A
#
# COMPACT_ATOMS: atom_id res chain seq x y z
N THR A 1 -9.98 -1.29 1.52
CA THR A 1 -8.68 -0.75 1.97
C THR A 1 -8.77 0.67 2.54
N VAL A 2 -9.46 1.63 1.91
CA VAL A 2 -9.54 3.03 2.43
C VAL A 2 -10.24 3.15 3.79
N ALA A 3 -11.25 2.31 4.05
CA ALA A 3 -12.02 2.37 5.30
C ALA A 3 -11.20 2.06 6.57
N ILE A 4 -10.09 1.31 6.46
CA ILE A 4 -9.17 1.05 7.59
C ILE A 4 -8.47 2.35 8.01
N GLU A 5 -8.17 3.23 7.06
CA GLU A 5 -7.49 4.50 7.30
C GLU A 5 -8.45 5.63 7.76
N GLY A 6 -9.74 5.31 7.98
CA GLY A 6 -10.74 6.25 8.50
C GLY A 6 -11.68 6.85 7.46
N ASN A 7 -11.56 6.48 6.18
CA ASN A 7 -12.48 6.93 5.13
C ASN A 7 -13.93 6.50 5.43
N THR A 8 -14.86 7.46 5.32
CA THR A 8 -16.27 7.34 5.72
C THR A 8 -17.22 6.99 4.58
N LEU A 9 -16.71 6.82 3.36
CA LEU A 9 -17.53 6.45 2.21
C LEU A 9 -18.06 5.02 2.34
N THR A 10 -19.33 4.85 2.05
CA THR A 10 -20.02 3.57 1.94
C THR A 10 -19.66 2.85 0.65
N LEU A 11 -19.92 1.54 0.58
CA LEU A 11 -19.67 0.76 -0.63
C LEU A 11 -20.48 1.26 -1.85
N SER A 12 -21.70 1.75 -1.64
CA SER A 12 -22.54 2.34 -2.69
C SER A 12 -21.96 3.66 -3.22
N GLU A 13 -21.46 4.53 -2.32
CA GLU A 13 -20.82 5.79 -2.72
C GLU A 13 -19.51 5.53 -3.47
N ILE A 14 -18.69 4.59 -2.98
CA ILE A 14 -17.47 4.15 -3.67
C ILE A 14 -17.80 3.65 -5.08
N ARG A 15 -18.83 2.80 -5.22
CA ARG A 15 -19.26 2.28 -6.51
C ARG A 15 -19.67 3.42 -7.45
N HIS A 16 -20.49 4.35 -6.96
CA HIS A 16 -20.92 5.51 -7.73
C HIS A 16 -19.72 6.30 -8.27
N ILE A 17 -18.76 6.65 -7.41
CA ILE A 17 -17.55 7.41 -7.80
C ILE A 17 -16.77 6.70 -8.90
N ILE A 18 -16.60 5.37 -8.81
CA ILE A 18 -15.82 4.60 -9.77
C ILE A 18 -16.54 4.43 -11.12
N GLU A 19 -17.85 4.19 -11.09
CA GLU A 19 -18.65 3.93 -12.30
C GLU A 19 -19.00 5.21 -13.06
N THR A 20 -19.42 6.26 -12.34
CA THR A 20 -19.93 7.49 -12.97
C THR A 20 -18.86 8.57 -13.13
N ARG A 21 -17.82 8.56 -12.28
CA ARG A 21 -16.85 9.66 -12.11
C ARG A 21 -17.47 10.98 -11.62
N TYR A 22 -18.69 10.96 -11.12
CA TYR A 22 -19.32 12.10 -10.47
C TYR A 22 -19.05 12.09 -8.96
N ALA A 23 -18.94 13.29 -8.38
CA ALA A 23 -18.72 13.46 -6.97
C ALA A 23 -19.98 13.16 -6.15
N VAL A 24 -19.79 12.61 -4.96
CA VAL A 24 -20.85 12.35 -3.98
C VAL A 24 -21.10 13.63 -3.15
N PRO A 25 -22.34 14.16 -3.11
CA PRO A 25 -22.67 15.34 -2.31
C PRO A 25 -22.42 15.13 -0.82
N GLY A 26 -21.93 16.16 -0.12
CA GLY A 26 -21.75 16.13 1.33
C GLY A 26 -20.58 15.27 1.84
N LYS A 27 -19.72 14.77 0.94
CA LYS A 27 -18.52 14.00 1.28
C LYS A 27 -17.25 14.76 0.91
N SER A 28 -16.17 14.55 1.67
CA SER A 28 -14.89 15.21 1.41
C SER A 28 -14.34 14.84 0.04
N LEU A 29 -13.84 15.80 -0.72
CA LEU A 29 -13.15 15.52 -1.98
C LEU A 29 -11.88 14.69 -1.74
N VAL A 30 -11.22 14.84 -0.59
CA VAL A 30 -10.05 14.04 -0.24
C VAL A 30 -10.44 12.56 -0.15
N GLU A 31 -11.49 12.22 0.59
CA GLU A 31 -11.97 10.83 0.72
C GLU A 31 -12.34 10.23 -0.63
N GLN A 32 -12.95 11.02 -1.52
CA GLN A 32 -13.30 10.58 -2.86
C GLN A 32 -12.07 10.38 -3.74
N ASN A 33 -11.07 11.26 -3.63
CA ASN A 33 -9.80 11.15 -4.33
C ASN A 33 -8.97 9.94 -3.87
N GLU A 34 -9.05 9.55 -2.60
CA GLU A 34 -8.44 8.30 -2.12
C GLU A 34 -9.02 7.07 -2.83
N VAL A 35 -10.33 7.05 -3.05
CA VAL A 35 -11.01 5.95 -3.75
C VAL A 35 -10.57 5.90 -5.22
N ILE A 36 -10.48 7.05 -5.88
CA ILE A 36 -10.01 7.15 -7.26
C ILE A 36 -8.55 6.68 -7.36
N GLY A 37 -7.68 7.14 -6.45
CA GLY A 37 -6.28 6.76 -6.41
C GLY A 37 -6.08 5.27 -6.16
N MET A 38 -6.82 4.70 -5.21
CA MET A 38 -6.80 3.26 -4.96
C MET A 38 -7.23 2.44 -6.17
N HIS A 39 -8.30 2.86 -6.87
CA HIS A 39 -8.75 2.17 -8.09
C HIS A 39 -7.71 2.27 -9.21
N ALA A 40 -7.09 3.44 -9.40
CA ALA A 40 -6.02 3.63 -10.37
C ALA A 40 -4.80 2.75 -10.05
N ALA A 41 -4.42 2.65 -8.79
CA ALA A 41 -3.32 1.80 -8.33
C ALA A 41 -3.61 0.31 -8.55
N MET A 42 -4.80 -0.16 -8.17
CA MET A 42 -5.21 -1.56 -8.42
C MET A 42 -5.23 -1.89 -9.93
N LYS A 43 -5.74 -0.98 -10.77
CA LYS A 43 -5.75 -1.15 -12.22
C LYS A 43 -4.33 -1.29 -12.77
N TYR A 44 -3.40 -0.47 -12.28
CA TYR A 44 -1.99 -0.54 -12.66
C TYR A 44 -1.33 -1.85 -12.21
N VAL A 45 -1.52 -2.26 -10.95
CA VAL A 45 -1.00 -3.54 -10.43
C VAL A 45 -1.49 -4.70 -11.31
N ASN A 46 -2.79 -4.77 -11.58
CA ASN A 46 -3.37 -5.86 -12.37
C ASN A 46 -2.91 -5.86 -13.83
N ALA A 47 -2.84 -4.68 -14.46
CA ALA A 47 -2.53 -4.59 -15.88
C ALA A 47 -1.02 -4.68 -16.19
N THR A 48 -0.17 -4.28 -15.24
CA THR A 48 1.27 -4.08 -15.51
C THR A 48 2.18 -4.97 -14.67
N LEU A 49 1.81 -5.30 -13.42
CA LEU A 49 2.73 -5.97 -12.49
C LEU A 49 2.42 -7.44 -12.28
N VAL A 50 1.14 -7.83 -12.22
CA VAL A 50 0.73 -9.21 -11.92
C VAL A 50 1.28 -10.21 -12.95
N SER A 51 1.17 -9.90 -14.25
CA SER A 51 1.65 -10.79 -15.32
C SER A 51 3.10 -10.53 -15.72
N ARG A 52 3.79 -9.59 -15.07
CA ARG A 52 5.18 -9.25 -15.42
C ARG A 52 6.12 -10.32 -14.89
N ILE A 53 6.90 -10.90 -15.79
CA ILE A 53 8.02 -11.76 -15.42
C ILE A 53 9.20 -10.87 -15.03
N GLY A 54 9.79 -11.13 -13.86
CA GLY A 54 10.97 -10.44 -13.36
C GLY A 54 10.80 -9.88 -11.96
N SER A 55 11.84 -9.20 -11.50
CA SER A 55 11.95 -8.70 -10.13
C SER A 55 11.03 -7.52 -9.85
N VAL A 56 10.56 -7.41 -8.61
CA VAL A 56 9.95 -6.16 -8.10
C VAL A 56 11.06 -5.14 -7.90
N THR A 57 10.83 -3.88 -8.30
CA THR A 57 11.82 -2.80 -8.19
C THR A 57 11.31 -1.68 -7.29
N ILE A 58 12.23 -0.80 -6.87
CA ILE A 58 11.88 0.42 -6.13
C ILE A 58 10.90 1.27 -6.95
N SER A 59 11.13 1.36 -8.27
CA SER A 59 10.25 2.09 -9.19
C SER A 59 8.81 1.59 -9.11
N ASP A 60 8.60 0.27 -9.03
CA ASP A 60 7.24 -0.29 -8.92
C ASP A 60 6.53 0.14 -7.65
N ILE A 61 7.24 0.16 -6.52
CA ILE A 61 6.70 0.63 -5.24
C ILE A 61 6.34 2.13 -5.34
N LEU A 62 7.21 2.94 -5.96
CA LEU A 62 6.94 4.36 -6.19
C LEU A 62 5.78 4.59 -7.16
N GLU A 63 5.62 3.79 -8.21
CA GLU A 63 4.52 3.88 -9.18
C GLU A 63 3.18 3.47 -8.57
N ILE A 64 3.16 2.45 -7.70
CA ILE A 64 1.98 2.11 -6.89
C ILE A 64 1.63 3.30 -6.00
N HIS A 65 2.58 3.78 -5.21
CA HIS A 65 2.36 4.89 -4.28
C HIS A 65 1.91 6.17 -5.01
N ARG A 66 2.50 6.48 -6.17
CA ARG A 66 2.12 7.63 -6.98
C ARG A 66 0.64 7.63 -7.35
N ARG A 67 0.07 6.45 -7.66
CA ARG A 67 -1.36 6.32 -7.97
C ARG A 67 -2.22 6.33 -6.71
N VAL A 68 -1.76 5.70 -5.63
CA VAL A 68 -2.46 5.69 -4.34
C VAL A 68 -2.70 7.11 -3.83
N LEU A 69 -1.66 7.96 -3.85
CA LEU A 69 -1.70 9.29 -3.25
C LEU A 69 -1.90 10.44 -4.25
N GLY A 70 -1.65 10.22 -5.55
CA GLY A 70 -1.55 11.30 -6.54
C GLY A 70 -2.79 12.19 -6.74
N TYR A 71 -3.99 11.71 -6.40
CA TYR A 71 -5.21 12.52 -6.43
C TYR A 71 -5.46 13.30 -5.13
N VAL A 72 -4.74 12.95 -4.05
CA VAL A 72 -4.85 13.59 -2.73
C VAL A 72 -3.70 14.57 -2.53
N ASP A 73 -2.47 14.09 -2.70
CA ASP A 73 -1.25 14.88 -2.59
C ASP A 73 -0.30 14.54 -3.76
N PRO A 74 -0.42 15.26 -4.89
CA PRO A 74 0.44 15.02 -6.06
C PRO A 74 1.91 15.44 -5.85
N VAL A 75 2.21 16.22 -4.81
CA VAL A 75 3.57 16.68 -4.53
C VAL A 75 4.39 15.56 -3.90
N GLU A 76 3.78 14.84 -2.96
CA GLU A 76 4.42 13.74 -2.22
C GLU A 76 4.19 12.36 -2.86
N ALA A 77 3.23 12.25 -3.78
CA ALA A 77 2.92 11.00 -4.48
C ALA A 77 4.13 10.41 -5.23
N GLY A 78 4.51 9.19 -4.84
CA GLY A 78 5.65 8.47 -5.42
C GLY A 78 7.02 9.07 -5.05
N ARG A 79 7.11 9.77 -3.91
CA ARG A 79 8.37 10.28 -3.34
C ARG A 79 8.55 9.80 -1.91
N PHE A 80 9.78 9.54 -1.51
CA PHE A 80 10.09 9.22 -0.11
C PHE A 80 9.94 10.45 0.78
N ARG A 81 9.54 10.22 2.03
CA ARG A 81 9.43 11.28 3.03
C ARG A 81 10.79 11.93 3.28
N THR A 82 10.77 13.23 3.53
CA THR A 82 11.95 14.05 3.84
C THR A 82 12.04 14.43 5.33
N SER A 83 11.01 14.10 6.11
CA SER A 83 10.89 14.40 7.54
C SER A 83 10.69 13.14 8.38
N GLN A 84 11.12 13.20 9.64
CA GLN A 84 10.85 12.13 10.60
C GLN A 84 9.37 12.18 11.02
N VAL A 85 8.76 11.00 11.16
CA VAL A 85 7.36 10.84 11.58
C VAL A 85 7.28 9.84 12.75
N PHE A 86 6.11 9.77 13.37
CA PHE A 86 5.81 8.85 14.48
C PHE A 86 4.50 8.12 14.17
N VAL A 87 4.50 6.79 14.28
CA VAL A 87 3.37 5.94 13.89
C VAL A 87 2.93 5.15 15.11
N GLY A 88 1.98 5.69 15.88
CA GLY A 88 1.67 5.16 17.20
C GLY A 88 2.90 5.21 18.11
N HIS A 89 3.36 4.05 18.58
CA HIS A 89 4.59 3.91 19.37
C HIS A 89 5.84 3.62 18.53
N HIS A 90 5.68 3.40 17.21
CA HIS A 90 6.77 3.09 16.31
C HIS A 90 7.46 4.37 15.79
N ILE A 91 8.79 4.37 15.81
CA ILE A 91 9.64 5.39 15.22
C ILE A 91 10.30 4.74 13.98
N PRO A 92 9.83 5.03 12.76
CA PRO A 92 10.44 4.48 11.56
C PRO A 92 11.85 5.05 11.34
N PRO A 93 12.66 4.44 10.45
CA PRO A 93 14.02 4.88 10.11
C PRO A 93 14.14 6.39 9.85
N HIS A 94 15.31 6.99 10.04
CA HIS A 94 15.48 8.39 9.68
C HIS A 94 15.30 8.59 8.15
N PRO A 95 14.75 9.72 7.65
CA PRO A 95 14.56 9.94 6.21
C PRO A 95 15.80 9.69 5.35
N GLN A 96 16.98 9.98 5.89
CA GLN A 96 18.26 9.74 5.22
C GLN A 96 18.58 8.25 5.00
N ASP A 97 18.00 7.37 5.82
CA ASP A 97 18.19 5.92 5.72
C ASP A 97 17.08 5.22 4.92
N VAL A 98 15.97 5.90 4.62
CA VAL A 98 14.80 5.31 3.97
C VAL A 98 15.15 4.70 2.61
N GLU A 99 15.91 5.42 1.78
CA GLU A 99 16.28 4.93 0.44
C GLU A 99 17.11 3.64 0.53
N LYS A 100 18.09 3.61 1.44
CA LYS A 100 18.90 2.42 1.70
C LYS A 100 18.05 1.25 2.19
N GLN A 101 17.14 1.49 3.13
CA GLN A 101 16.27 0.41 3.65
C GLN A 101 15.29 -0.11 2.59
N ILE A 102 14.82 0.75 1.68
CA ILE A 102 13.99 0.29 0.55
C ILE A 102 14.81 -0.51 -0.47
N GLN A 103 16.08 -0.16 -0.69
CA GLN A 103 16.98 -0.98 -1.49
C GLN A 103 17.18 -2.38 -0.88
N GLU A 104 17.47 -2.45 0.42
CA GLU A 104 17.60 -3.72 1.16
C GLU A 104 16.30 -4.53 1.14
N PHE A 105 15.15 -3.87 1.30
CA PHE A 105 13.84 -4.49 1.21
C PHE A 105 13.56 -5.11 -0.16
N VAL A 106 13.85 -4.37 -1.24
CA VAL A 106 13.68 -4.87 -2.60
C VAL A 106 14.66 -6.00 -2.90
N GLN A 107 15.89 -5.95 -2.38
CA GLN A 107 16.83 -7.05 -2.48
C GLN A 107 16.28 -8.31 -1.80
N TRP A 108 15.72 -8.18 -0.59
CA TRP A 108 15.09 -9.29 0.12
C TRP A 108 13.87 -9.84 -0.63
N ILE A 109 12.96 -9.00 -1.14
CA ILE A 109 11.78 -9.47 -1.90
C ILE A 109 12.16 -10.36 -3.09
N ASN A 110 13.32 -10.09 -3.70
CA ASN A 110 13.79 -10.82 -4.87
C ASN A 110 14.81 -11.91 -4.52
N SER A 111 15.05 -12.20 -3.23
CA SER A 111 16.01 -13.22 -2.83
C SER A 111 15.42 -14.63 -2.90
N GLU A 112 16.30 -15.63 -3.04
CA GLU A 112 15.89 -17.04 -2.99
C GLU A 112 15.24 -17.39 -1.65
N ASP A 113 15.75 -16.84 -0.54
CA ASP A 113 15.17 -17.03 0.79
C ASP A 113 13.71 -16.60 0.83
N ALA A 114 13.38 -15.41 0.31
CA ALA A 114 12.00 -14.93 0.29
C ALA A 114 11.10 -15.77 -0.63
N MET A 115 11.63 -16.19 -1.79
CA MET A 115 10.90 -17.07 -2.72
C MET A 115 10.68 -18.49 -2.17
N SER A 116 11.50 -18.93 -1.22
CA SER A 116 11.37 -20.24 -0.57
C SER A 116 10.29 -20.29 0.53
N LEU A 117 9.85 -19.12 1.01
CA LEU A 117 8.79 -19.02 2.02
C LEU A 117 7.43 -19.42 1.44
N HIS A 118 6.51 -19.83 2.32
CA HIS A 118 5.12 -20.02 1.92
C HIS A 118 4.53 -18.68 1.41
N PRO A 119 3.80 -18.62 0.29
CA PRO A 119 3.36 -17.35 -0.32
C PRO A 119 2.59 -16.42 0.63
N VAL A 120 1.81 -16.99 1.54
CA VAL A 120 1.08 -16.22 2.57
C VAL A 120 2.04 -15.58 3.58
N GLU A 121 3.05 -16.31 4.01
CA GLU A 121 4.08 -15.80 4.93
C GLU A 121 4.93 -14.73 4.25
N PHE A 122 5.37 -15.00 3.01
CA PHE A 122 6.11 -14.03 2.21
C PHE A 122 5.33 -12.71 2.04
N ALA A 123 4.06 -12.79 1.64
CA ALA A 123 3.21 -11.61 1.48
C ALA A 123 3.02 -10.84 2.80
N ALA A 124 2.84 -11.55 3.92
CA ALA A 124 2.71 -10.95 5.24
C ALA A 124 3.99 -10.24 5.70
N LEU A 125 5.16 -10.87 5.52
CA LEU A 125 6.45 -10.27 5.86
C LEU A 125 6.77 -9.07 4.97
N ALA A 126 6.48 -9.16 3.66
CA ALA A 126 6.66 -8.05 2.74
C ALA A 126 5.79 -6.85 3.11
N HIS A 127 4.53 -7.11 3.47
CA HIS A 127 3.63 -6.11 4.02
C HIS A 127 4.22 -5.45 5.27
N TYR A 128 4.61 -6.25 6.27
CA TYR A 128 5.15 -5.76 7.54
C TYR A 128 6.41 -4.91 7.33
N LYS A 129 7.40 -5.42 6.58
CA LYS A 129 8.67 -4.72 6.33
C LYS A 129 8.45 -3.35 5.68
N LEU A 130 7.55 -3.23 4.72
CA LEU A 130 7.27 -1.93 4.08
C LEU A 130 6.57 -0.96 5.04
N VAL A 131 5.60 -1.43 5.84
CA VAL A 131 4.95 -0.62 6.87
C VAL A 131 5.94 -0.14 7.92
N TYR A 132 6.88 -1.02 8.31
CA TYR A 132 7.92 -0.74 9.31
C TYR A 132 8.90 0.34 8.84
N ILE A 133 9.39 0.24 7.59
CA ILE A 133 10.27 1.26 6.97
C ILE A 133 9.54 2.60 6.86
N HIS A 134 8.23 2.54 6.61
CA HIS A 134 7.35 3.70 6.50
C HIS A 134 7.90 4.77 5.54
N PRO A 135 8.16 4.44 4.26
CA PRO A 135 8.94 5.29 3.37
C PRO A 135 8.24 6.57 2.92
N PHE A 136 6.91 6.67 3.07
CA PHE A 136 6.10 7.78 2.56
C PHE A 136 5.52 8.62 3.71
N VAL A 137 5.10 9.85 3.41
CA VAL A 137 4.42 10.73 4.38
C VAL A 137 3.00 10.26 4.72
N ASP A 138 2.31 9.63 3.75
CA ASP A 138 1.01 8.99 3.87
C ASP A 138 0.95 7.86 2.83
N GLY A 139 -0.07 7.00 2.88
CA GLY A 139 -0.30 5.94 1.90
C GLY A 139 0.46 4.65 2.18
N ASN A 140 1.30 4.58 3.22
CA ASN A 140 2.12 3.41 3.56
C ASN A 140 1.30 2.13 3.72
N GLY A 141 0.22 2.15 4.51
CA GLY A 141 -0.65 0.99 4.69
C GLY A 141 -1.36 0.57 3.40
N ARG A 142 -1.85 1.54 2.61
CA ARG A 142 -2.53 1.30 1.33
C ARG A 142 -1.58 0.66 0.30
N THR A 143 -0.38 1.20 0.16
CA THR A 143 0.67 0.65 -0.72
C THR A 143 1.12 -0.73 -0.26
N SER A 144 1.31 -0.95 1.05
CA SER A 144 1.74 -2.24 1.60
C SER A 144 0.71 -3.35 1.38
N ARG A 145 -0.59 -3.04 1.53
CA ARG A 145 -1.66 -4.00 1.23
C ARG A 145 -1.79 -4.30 -0.26
N LEU A 146 -1.46 -3.35 -1.14
CA LEU A 146 -1.38 -3.61 -2.59
C LEU A 146 -0.17 -4.49 -2.93
N LEU A 147 0.99 -4.24 -2.33
CA LEU A 147 2.18 -5.07 -2.53
C LEU A 147 1.97 -6.51 -2.03
N MET A 148 1.34 -6.67 -0.87
CA MET A 148 0.90 -7.96 -0.34
C MET A 148 0.04 -8.72 -1.35
N ASN A 149 -0.97 -8.05 -1.92
CA ASN A 149 -1.84 -8.66 -2.91
C ASN A 149 -1.14 -8.93 -4.24
N LEU A 150 -0.19 -8.10 -4.66
CA LEU A 150 0.64 -8.38 -5.84
C LEU A 150 1.40 -9.71 -5.67
N ILE A 151 2.06 -9.90 -4.52
CA ILE A 151 2.81 -11.12 -4.21
C ILE A 151 1.89 -12.35 -4.22
N LEU A 152 0.73 -12.26 -3.55
CA LEU A 152 -0.26 -13.35 -3.54
C LEU A 152 -0.75 -13.69 -4.95
N MET A 153 -1.09 -12.67 -5.74
CA MET A 153 -1.60 -12.87 -7.10
C MET A 153 -0.55 -13.45 -8.05
N GLN A 154 0.72 -13.07 -7.92
CA GLN A 154 1.82 -13.67 -8.67
C GLN A 154 2.04 -15.14 -8.31
N ALA A 155 1.75 -15.53 -7.07
CA ALA A 155 1.77 -16.91 -6.60
C ALA A 155 0.47 -17.69 -6.91
N GLY A 156 -0.49 -17.11 -7.64
CA GLY A 156 -1.76 -17.75 -8.00
C GLY A 156 -2.84 -17.72 -6.91
N TYR A 157 -2.63 -16.97 -5.82
CA TYR A 157 -3.62 -16.77 -4.76
C TYR A 157 -4.57 -15.62 -5.10
N PRO A 158 -5.82 -15.66 -4.61
CA PRO A 158 -6.73 -14.52 -4.76
C PRO A 158 -6.25 -13.32 -3.93
N PRO A 159 -6.57 -12.08 -4.36
CA PRO A 159 -6.31 -10.91 -3.53
C PRO A 159 -7.16 -10.97 -2.26
N ILE A 160 -6.56 -10.60 -1.13
CA ILE A 160 -7.22 -10.58 0.17
C ILE A 160 -7.55 -9.16 0.61
N THR A 161 -8.54 -9.03 1.49
CA THR A 161 -8.93 -7.76 2.09
C THR A 161 -8.95 -7.89 3.60
N ILE A 162 -8.08 -7.15 4.27
CA ILE A 162 -8.20 -6.90 5.71
C ILE A 162 -9.43 -6.01 5.88
N ARG A 163 -10.41 -6.46 6.67
CA ARG A 163 -11.68 -5.74 6.82
C ARG A 163 -11.55 -4.60 7.83
N LYS A 164 -12.44 -3.61 7.72
CA LYS A 164 -12.44 -2.43 8.62
C LYS A 164 -12.59 -2.85 10.08
N GLU A 165 -13.40 -3.87 10.34
CA GLU A 165 -13.70 -4.39 11.67
C GLU A 165 -12.47 -5.02 12.32
N GLN A 166 -11.50 -5.46 11.52
CA GLN A 166 -10.25 -6.06 11.99
C GLN A 166 -9.16 -5.01 12.27
N ARG A 167 -9.47 -3.71 12.20
CA ARG A 167 -8.47 -2.65 12.36
C ARG A 167 -7.68 -2.79 13.67
N ALA A 168 -8.37 -3.04 14.79
CA ALA A 168 -7.71 -3.16 16.10
C ALA A 168 -6.77 -4.37 16.15
N GLU A 169 -7.24 -5.54 15.69
CA GLU A 169 -6.45 -6.76 15.59
C GLU A 169 -5.23 -6.58 14.68
N TYR A 170 -5.41 -5.90 13.54
CA TYR A 170 -4.36 -5.61 12.58
C TYR A 170 -3.26 -4.72 13.17
N TYR A 171 -3.60 -3.63 13.85
CA TYR A 171 -2.59 -2.78 14.50
C TYR A 171 -1.90 -3.50 15.65
N HIS A 172 -2.64 -4.27 16.46
CA HIS A 172 -2.04 -5.07 17.51
C HIS A 172 -1.02 -6.08 16.96
N ALA A 173 -1.35 -6.76 15.85
CA ALA A 173 -0.45 -7.68 15.18
C ALA A 173 0.82 -6.99 14.66
N LEU A 174 0.73 -5.74 14.21
CA LEU A 174 1.90 -4.95 13.80
C LEU A 174 2.77 -4.52 14.98
N GLU A 175 2.18 -4.29 16.15
CA GLU A 175 2.92 -3.88 17.36
C GLU A 175 3.71 -5.02 18.00
N VAL A 176 3.22 -6.26 17.87
CA VAL A 176 3.85 -7.45 18.48
C VAL A 176 4.79 -8.21 17.54
N ALA A 177 4.87 -7.80 16.27
CA ALA A 177 5.64 -8.45 15.21
C ALA A 177 7.12 -8.04 15.17
#